data_AF-A0A7H0Y787-F1
#
_entry.id   AF-A0A7H0Y787-F1
#
_cell.length_a   1.000
_cell.length_b   1.000
_cell.length_c   1.000
_cell.angle_alpha   90.00
_cell.angle_beta   90.00
_cell.angle_gamma   90.00
#
_symmetry.space_group_name_H-M   'P 1'
#
loop_
_entity.id
_entity.type
_entity.pdbx_description
1 polymer ?
#
loop_
_entity_poly.entity_id
_entity_poly.type
_entity_poly.pdbx_seq_one_letter_code
_entity_poly.pdbx_strand_id
1 'polypeptide(L)'
;MDYKAFDRYCSDGIYFVTRLKENAVIEPLQSLEIPEDSKVTMDEWVLVGSTQKRMKHKLRMMETTDSQGNFLILLTNRFDLSCDKISEMYRSRWTIETFFKWMKQHLCRNVFFIIRIGGLE
;
A
#
# COMPACT_ATOMS: atom_id res chain seq x y z
N MET A 1 -2.58 -12.11 2.90
CA MET A 1 -1.29 -11.41 3.05
C MET A 1 -0.22 -12.41 3.48
N ASP A 2 1.04 -12.21 3.09
CA ASP A 2 2.14 -13.05 3.54
C ASP A 2 2.78 -12.46 4.80
N TYR A 3 2.33 -12.94 5.97
CA TYR A 3 2.83 -12.46 7.27
C TYR A 3 4.30 -12.76 7.48
N LYS A 4 4.86 -13.85 6.90
CA LYS A 4 6.29 -14.15 7.05
C LYS A 4 7.14 -13.11 6.32
N ALA A 5 6.72 -12.69 5.13
CA ALA A 5 7.41 -11.64 4.38
C ALA A 5 7.36 -10.30 5.11
N PHE A 6 6.21 -9.92 5.66
CA PHE A 6 6.06 -8.68 6.41
C PHE A 6 6.84 -8.68 7.74
N ASP A 7 6.86 -9.79 8.47
CA ASP A 7 7.70 -9.92 9.66
C ASP A 7 9.18 -9.77 9.30
N ARG A 8 9.63 -10.38 8.20
CA ARG A 8 11.00 -10.19 7.71
C ARG A 8 11.30 -8.73 7.38
N TYR A 9 10.39 -8.03 6.69
CA TYR A 9 10.57 -6.60 6.40
C TYR A 9 10.71 -5.77 7.68
N CYS A 10 9.94 -6.08 8.72
CA CYS A 10 10.07 -5.42 10.01
C CYS A 10 11.44 -5.69 10.64
N SER A 11 11.90 -6.95 10.67
CA SER A 11 13.21 -7.32 11.19
C SER A 11 14.38 -6.66 10.44
N ASP A 12 14.25 -6.52 9.12
CA ASP A 12 15.29 -5.99 8.24
C ASP A 12 15.28 -4.45 8.16
N GLY A 13 14.37 -3.77 8.88
CA GLY A 13 14.23 -2.31 8.83
C GLY A 13 13.67 -1.78 7.49
N ILE A 14 12.99 -2.63 6.73
CA ILE A 14 12.38 -2.28 5.45
C ILE A 14 10.98 -1.73 5.71
N TYR A 15 10.75 -0.45 5.35
CA TYR A 15 9.46 0.19 5.51
C TYR A 15 8.50 -0.11 4.36
N PHE A 16 7.22 -0.29 4.69
CA PHE A 16 6.17 -0.51 3.71
C PHE A 16 4.87 0.19 4.07
N VAL A 17 4.07 0.53 3.06
CA VAL A 17 2.67 0.94 3.19
C VAL A 17 1.88 0.09 2.20
N THR A 18 0.92 -0.70 2.71
CA THR A 18 0.11 -1.61 1.89
C THR A 18 -1.37 -1.41 2.17
N ARG A 19 -2.21 -1.68 1.17
CA ARG A 19 -3.66 -1.73 1.40
C ARG A 19 -4.03 -3.07 2.02
N LEU A 20 -4.86 -3.01 3.05
CA LEU A 20 -5.45 -4.18 3.66
C LEU A 20 -6.53 -4.74 2.73
N LYS A 21 -6.44 -6.05 2.44
CA LYS A 21 -7.51 -6.77 1.73
C LYS A 21 -8.58 -7.22 2.72
N GLU A 22 -9.80 -7.40 2.24
CA GLU A 22 -10.91 -7.97 3.00
C GLU A 22 -10.52 -9.30 3.67
N ASN A 23 -11.10 -9.56 4.85
CA ASN A 23 -10.92 -10.78 5.67
C ASN A 23 -9.57 -10.94 6.39
N ALA A 24 -8.80 -9.86 6.58
CA ALA A 24 -7.68 -9.91 7.52
C ALA A 24 -8.18 -9.94 8.97
N VAL A 25 -7.64 -10.85 9.77
CA VAL A 25 -7.88 -10.86 11.22
C VAL A 25 -7.00 -9.77 11.83
N ILE A 26 -7.63 -8.83 12.53
CA ILE A 26 -6.99 -7.67 13.15
C ILE A 26 -7.31 -7.66 14.64
N GLU A 27 -6.28 -7.49 15.45
CA GLU A 27 -6.37 -7.29 16.89
C GLU A 27 -5.93 -5.84 17.18
N PRO A 28 -6.86 -4.91 17.47
CA PRO A 28 -6.51 -3.53 17.82
C PRO A 28 -5.82 -3.50 19.19
N LEU A 29 -4.76 -2.70 19.30
CA LEU A 29 -3.97 -2.57 20.53
C LEU A 29 -4.11 -1.19 21.16
N GLN A 30 -4.03 -0.13 20.35
CA GLN A 30 -4.05 1.25 20.83
C GLN A 30 -4.46 2.19 19.71
N SER A 31 -5.43 3.06 19.96
CA SER A 31 -5.78 4.16 19.06
C SER A 31 -4.82 5.34 19.26
N LEU A 32 -4.48 6.01 18.17
CA LEU A 32 -3.58 7.16 18.10
C LEU A 32 -4.40 8.45 17.89
N GLU A 33 -3.81 9.57 18.25
CA GLU A 33 -4.41 10.88 18.02
C GLU A 33 -4.41 11.22 16.53
N ILE A 34 -5.56 11.70 16.05
CA ILE A 34 -5.77 12.11 14.67
C ILE A 34 -5.97 13.63 14.67
N PRO A 35 -5.24 14.40 13.83
CA PRO A 35 -5.47 15.83 13.69
C PRO A 35 -6.90 16.14 13.23
N GLU A 36 -7.51 17.23 13.71
CA GLU A 36 -8.91 17.59 13.41
C GLU A 36 -9.17 17.75 11.90
N ASP A 37 -8.22 18.27 11.13
CA ASP A 37 -8.33 18.48 9.68
C ASP A 37 -7.88 17.27 8.84
N SER A 38 -7.65 16.12 9.47
CA SER A 38 -7.14 14.93 8.77
C SER A 38 -8.22 14.28 7.90
N LYS A 39 -7.79 13.69 6.78
CA LYS A 39 -8.63 12.79 5.97
C LYS A 39 -8.65 11.35 6.50
N VAL A 40 -7.83 11.07 7.50
CA VAL A 40 -7.76 9.78 8.18
C VAL A 40 -8.88 9.75 9.23
N THR A 41 -9.67 8.69 9.22
CA THR A 41 -10.81 8.51 10.14
C THR A 41 -10.50 7.57 11.29
N MET A 42 -9.41 6.80 11.17
CA MET A 42 -8.95 5.87 12.20
C MET A 42 -7.44 5.69 12.09
N ASP A 43 -6.76 5.59 13.22
CA ASP A 43 -5.32 5.38 13.28
C ASP A 43 -4.96 4.60 14.53
N GLU A 44 -4.45 3.38 14.37
CA GLU A 44 -4.29 2.44 15.48
C GLU A 44 -3.02 1.59 15.33
N TRP A 45 -2.41 1.23 16.46
CA TRP A 45 -1.52 0.09 16.53
C TRP A 45 -2.33 -1.20 16.56
N VAL A 46 -1.91 -2.18 15.76
CA VAL A 46 -2.62 -3.45 15.60
C VAL A 46 -1.65 -4.63 15.55
N LEU A 47 -2.13 -5.81 15.91
CA LEU A 47 -1.56 -7.09 15.52
C LEU A 47 -2.40 -7.68 14.39
N VAL A 48 -1.72 -8.30 13.41
CA VAL A 48 -2.38 -8.86 12.22
C VAL A 48 -2.21 -10.37 12.18
N GLY A 49 -3.33 -11.08 12.00
CA GLY A 49 -3.40 -12.52 11.85
C GLY A 49 -4.16 -13.23 12.97
N SER A 50 -4.40 -14.53 12.77
CA SER A 50 -5.15 -15.36 13.71
C SER A 50 -4.22 -15.99 14.75
N THR A 51 -4.80 -16.64 15.77
CA THR A 51 -4.07 -17.40 16.79
C THR A 51 -3.08 -18.41 16.21
N GLN A 52 -3.40 -19.03 15.06
CA GLN A 52 -2.54 -20.01 14.38
C GLN A 52 -1.49 -19.37 13.48
N LYS A 53 -1.77 -18.18 12.93
CA LYS A 53 -0.88 -17.50 11.98
C LYS A 53 -1.00 -15.99 12.16
N ARG A 54 -0.14 -15.45 13.03
CA ARG A 54 -0.04 -14.03 13.36
C ARG A 54 1.35 -13.47 13.08
N MET A 55 1.37 -12.18 12.77
CA MET A 55 2.57 -11.35 12.81
C MET A 55 3.18 -11.37 14.20
N LYS A 56 4.51 -11.30 14.27
CA LYS A 56 5.25 -11.07 15.52
C LYS A 56 5.36 -9.60 15.83
N HIS A 57 5.51 -8.77 14.81
CA HIS A 57 5.62 -7.32 14.95
C HIS A 57 4.24 -6.67 14.93
N LYS A 58 4.06 -5.66 15.79
CA LYS A 58 2.92 -4.74 15.68
C LYS A 58 3.03 -3.93 14.39
N LEU A 59 1.89 -3.60 13.82
CA LEU A 59 1.77 -2.70 12.67
C LEU A 59 0.91 -1.49 13.08
N ARG A 60 0.87 -0.48 12.23
CA ARG A 60 -0.07 0.64 12.30
C ARG A 60 -1.11 0.46 11.20
N MET A 61 -2.37 0.55 11.56
CA MET A 61 -3.52 0.51 10.67
C MET A 61 -4.17 1.88 10.61
N MET A 62 -4.50 2.35 9.41
CA MET A 62 -5.21 3.62 9.23
C MET A 62 -6.36 3.45 8.26
N GLU A 63 -7.47 4.14 8.52
CA GLU A 63 -8.59 4.28 7.60
C GLU A 63 -8.59 5.67 6.98
N THR A 64 -8.72 5.75 5.66
CA THR A 64 -8.69 7.00 4.91
C THR A 64 -9.49 6.86 3.63
N THR A 65 -9.76 7.97 2.95
CA THR A 65 -10.30 7.97 1.58
C THR A 65 -9.21 8.26 0.54
N ASP A 66 -9.36 7.72 -0.68
CA ASP A 66 -8.55 8.11 -1.83
C ASP A 66 -8.99 9.46 -2.42
N SER A 67 -8.35 9.90 -3.50
CA SER A 67 -8.72 11.16 -4.18
C SER A 67 -10.10 11.16 -4.83
N GLN A 68 -10.72 9.99 -4.99
CA GLN A 68 -12.07 9.79 -5.54
C GLN A 68 -13.11 9.54 -4.45
N GLY A 69 -12.73 9.58 -3.16
CA GLY A 69 -13.61 9.31 -2.04
C GLY A 69 -13.79 7.84 -1.70
N ASN A 70 -13.05 6.92 -2.34
CA ASN A 70 -13.15 5.49 -2.03
C ASN A 70 -12.46 5.20 -0.70
N PHE A 71 -13.13 4.41 0.13
CA PHE A 71 -12.59 3.96 1.41
C PHE A 71 -11.39 3.03 1.24
N LEU A 72 -10.36 3.27 2.05
CA LEU A 72 -9.10 2.55 2.08
C LEU A 72 -8.70 2.24 3.53
N ILE A 73 -8.29 1.01 3.76
CA ILE A 73 -7.58 0.63 4.98
C ILE A 73 -6.12 0.38 4.61
N LEU A 74 -5.21 1.07 5.27
CA LEU A 74 -3.76 0.98 5.08
C LEU A 74 -3.12 0.28 6.27
N LEU A 75 -2.09 -0.52 6.00
CA LEU A 75 -1.20 -1.13 6.99
C LEU A 75 0.24 -0.71 6.72
N THR A 76 0.98 -0.41 7.79
CA THR A 76 2.38 -0.01 7.69
C THR A 76 3.18 -0.38 8.95
N ASN A 77 4.50 -0.48 8.81
CA ASN A 77 5.45 -0.51 9.92
C ASN A 77 6.15 0.85 10.14
N ARG A 78 5.66 1.95 9.52
CA ARG A 78 6.11 3.32 9.77
C ARG A 78 5.39 3.93 10.95
N PHE A 79 6.11 4.12 12.05
CA PHE A 79 5.60 4.73 13.28
C PHE A 79 6.08 6.18 13.49
N ASP A 80 7.09 6.63 12.74
CA ASP A 80 7.70 7.95 12.88
C ASP A 80 7.04 9.05 12.03
N LEU A 81 6.08 8.69 11.17
CA LEU A 81 5.37 9.64 10.31
C LEU A 81 3.95 9.90 10.82
N SER A 82 3.37 11.06 10.48
CA SER A 82 1.94 11.30 10.72
C SER A 82 1.08 10.44 9.80
N CYS A 83 -0.17 10.19 10.22
CA CYS A 83 -1.13 9.42 9.44
C CYS A 83 -1.41 10.07 8.06
N ASP A 84 -1.47 11.40 8.00
CA ASP A 84 -1.63 12.15 6.75
C ASP A 84 -0.46 11.92 5.78
N LYS A 85 0.79 11.97 6.27
CA LYS A 85 1.97 11.70 5.43
C LYS A 85 1.94 10.28 4.86
N ILE A 86 1.51 9.31 5.67
CA ILE A 86 1.41 7.92 5.21
C ILE A 86 0.29 7.77 4.16
N SER A 87 -0.87 8.41 4.38
CA SER A 87 -1.98 8.47 3.42
C SER A 87 -1.53 9.10 2.09
N GLU A 88 -0.78 10.20 2.15
CA GLU A 88 -0.21 10.86 0.98
C GLU A 88 0.78 9.97 0.22
N MET A 89 1.70 9.31 0.91
CA MET A 89 2.62 8.34 0.30
C MET A 89 1.88 7.25 -0.48
N TYR A 90 0.75 6.76 0.06
CA TYR A 90 -0.07 5.77 -0.63
C TYR A 90 -0.76 6.36 -1.88
N ARG A 91 -1.23 7.61 -1.82
CA ARG A 91 -1.83 8.31 -2.97
C ARG A 91 -0.81 8.54 -4.09
N SER A 92 0.44 8.90 -3.78
CA SER A 92 1.50 9.06 -4.78
C SER A 92 1.72 7.77 -5.60
N ARG A 93 1.55 6.60 -4.99
CA ARG A 93 1.63 5.30 -5.70
C ARG A 93 0.56 5.18 -6.78
N TRP A 94 -0.67 5.64 -6.50
CA TRP A 94 -1.77 5.64 -7.48
C TRP A 94 -1.52 6.61 -8.63
N THR A 95 -0.92 7.77 -8.34
CA THR A 95 -0.49 8.73 -9.37
C THR A 95 0.53 8.09 -10.31
N ILE A 96 1.50 7.34 -9.80
CA ILE A 96 2.50 6.61 -10.60
C ILE A 96 1.84 5.55 -11.48
N GLU A 97 0.91 4.75 -10.93
CA GLU A 97 0.16 3.76 -11.72
C GLU A 97 -0.63 4.42 -12.86
N THR A 98 -1.25 5.56 -12.58
CA THR A 98 -2.02 6.32 -13.57
C THR A 98 -1.11 6.91 -14.65
N PHE A 99 0.06 7.42 -14.26
CA PHE A 99 1.10 7.87 -15.18
C PHE A 99 1.57 6.73 -16.11
N PHE A 100 1.84 5.54 -15.59
CA PHE A 100 2.22 4.39 -16.43
C PHE A 100 1.08 3.88 -17.31
N LYS A 101 -0.18 3.95 -16.86
CA LYS A 101 -1.36 3.65 -17.69
C LYS A 101 -1.48 4.64 -18.85
N TRP A 102 -1.39 5.93 -18.55
CA TRP A 102 -1.38 7.00 -19.55
C TRP A 102 -0.24 6.80 -20.56
N MET A 103 0.98 6.56 -20.06
CA MET A 103 2.15 6.33 -20.89
C MET A 103 1.93 5.16 -21.86
N LYS A 104 1.41 4.02 -21.38
CA LYS A 104 1.07 2.89 -22.26
C LYS A 104 -0.01 3.26 -23.29
N GLN A 105 -1.07 3.95 -22.90
CA GLN A 105 -2.15 4.33 -23.82
C GLN A 105 -1.75 5.35 -24.91
N HIS A 106 -0.79 6.21 -24.60
CA HIS A 106 -0.34 7.28 -25.49
C HIS A 106 0.93 6.94 -26.28
N LEU A 107 1.80 6.06 -25.76
CA LEU A 107 3.00 5.59 -26.48
C LEU A 107 2.71 4.37 -27.37
N CYS A 108 1.71 3.53 -27.06
CA CYS A 108 1.38 2.36 -27.88
C CYS A 108 0.62 2.67 -29.19
N ARG A 109 0.31 3.94 -29.48
CA ARG A 109 -0.31 4.30 -30.77
C ARG A 109 0.69 4.47 -31.92
N ASN A 110 2.01 4.53 -31.65
CA ASN A 110 3.04 4.73 -32.68
C ASN A 110 4.37 4.02 -32.35
N VAL A 111 4.37 2.69 -32.14
CA VAL A 111 5.64 1.92 -32.16
C VAL A 111 5.47 0.62 -32.95
N PHE A 112 5.79 0.75 -34.25
CA PHE A 112 6.55 -0.14 -35.14
C PHE A 112 6.37 -1.67 -35.01
N PHE A 113 5.84 -2.27 -36.08
CA PHE A 113 6.09 -3.67 -36.42
C PHE A 113 7.60 -3.85 -36.66
N ILE A 114 8.26 -4.68 -35.85
CA ILE A 114 9.54 -5.28 -36.27
C ILE A 114 9.18 -6.27 -37.38
N ILE A 115 9.43 -5.88 -38.63
CA ILE A 115 9.44 -6.81 -39.75
C ILE A 115 10.62 -7.74 -39.51
N ARG A 116 10.33 -9.02 -39.25
CA ARG A 116 11.33 -10.07 -39.18
C ARG A 116 11.79 -10.35 -40.62
N ILE A 117 12.83 -9.66 -41.08
CA ILE A 117 13.55 -10.09 -42.28
C ILE A 117 14.51 -11.19 -41.85
N GLY A 118 14.19 -12.41 -42.23
CA GLY A 118 14.98 -13.61 -41.98
C GLY A 118 14.53 -14.72 -42.93
N GLY A 119 14.67 -14.45 -44.23
CA GLY A 119 14.66 -15.44 -45.28
C GLY A 119 15.95 -15.30 -46.09
N LEU A 120 16.54 -16.46 -46.44
CA LEU A 120 17.78 -16.70 -47.19
C LEU A 120 19.03 -16.50 -46.29
N GLU A 121 19.88 -17.50 -46.03
CA GLU A 121 20.27 -18.70 -46.79
C GLU A 121 20.36 -19.96 -45.91
#